data_AF-A0AAD2E0S6-F1
#
_entry.id   AF-A0AAD2E0S6-F1
#
_cell.length_a   1.000
_cell.length_b   1.000
_cell.length_c   1.000
_cell.angle_alpha   90.00
_cell.angle_beta   90.00
_cell.angle_gamma   90.00
#
_symmetry.space_group_name_H-M   'P 1'
#
loop_
_entity.id
_entity.type
_entity.pdbx_description
1 polymer ?
#
loop_
_entity_poly.entity_id
_entity_poly.type
_entity_poly.pdbx_seq_one_letter_code
_entity_poly.pdbx_strand_id
1 'polypeptide(L)'
;MADSEENNALFPIFILSMIALPLVPYTILKLFRVASKKTKCINCECSDCSRSEKYRKSVFKRNTSVSTCGNLTLVLLWIIMAILVYYIKHMNSEIQVFEPFNILGLEPGASDSKIKKAYRRLSIQYHPDKNPDPI
;
A
#
# COMPACT_ATOMS: atom_id res chain seq x y z
N MET A 1 19.10 8.59 18.33
CA MET A 1 19.53 8.21 16.97
C MET A 1 18.35 7.45 16.43
N ALA A 2 17.76 7.89 15.32
CA ALA A 2 16.69 7.13 14.67
C ALA A 2 17.30 5.80 14.22
N ASP A 3 16.76 4.69 14.72
CA ASP A 3 17.32 3.37 14.53
C ASP A 3 17.13 3.00 13.05
N SER A 4 18.20 2.66 12.34
CA SER A 4 18.15 2.37 10.89
C SER A 4 17.12 1.29 10.52
N GLU A 5 16.74 0.44 11.47
CA GLU A 5 15.69 -0.58 11.35
C GLU A 5 14.28 -0.01 11.15
N GLU A 6 13.94 1.13 11.76
CA GLU A 6 12.61 1.73 11.62
C GLU A 6 12.38 2.29 10.21
N ASN A 7 13.44 2.87 9.63
CA ASN A 7 13.43 3.38 8.26
C ASN A 7 13.26 2.25 7.23
N ASN A 8 13.80 1.07 7.52
CA ASN A 8 13.70 -0.10 6.64
C ASN A 8 12.26 -0.64 6.58
N ALA A 9 11.48 -0.54 7.66
CA ALA A 9 10.08 -0.96 7.69
C ALA A 9 9.13 0.03 7.00
N LEU A 10 9.43 1.34 7.08
CA LEU A 10 8.61 2.39 6.48
C LEU A 10 8.74 2.47 4.97
N PHE A 11 9.92 2.15 4.43
CA PHE A 11 10.20 2.27 3.00
C PHE A 11 9.27 1.40 2.11
N PRO A 12 9.05 0.10 2.38
CA PRO A 12 8.08 -0.72 1.63
C PRO A 12 6.65 -0.17 1.66
N ILE A 13 6.21 0.41 2.78
CA ILE A 13 4.88 1.00 2.93
C ILE A 13 4.75 2.25 2.07
N PHE A 14 5.79 3.09 2.02
CA PHE A 14 5.84 4.24 1.13
C PHE A 14 5.74 3.81 -0.34
N ILE A 15 6.52 2.82 -0.76
CA ILE A 15 6.45 2.29 -2.14
C ILE A 15 5.06 1.74 -2.46
N LEU A 16 4.43 1.02 -1.53
CA LEU A 16 3.06 0.52 -1.68
C LEU A 16 2.07 1.66 -1.96
N SER A 17 2.16 2.77 -1.23
CA SER A 17 1.28 3.93 -1.42
C SER A 17 1.45 4.59 -2.79
N MET A 18 2.70 4.73 -3.25
CA MET A 18 3.02 5.34 -4.54
C MET A 18 2.50 4.52 -5.73
N ILE A 19 2.42 3.20 -5.58
CA ILE A 19 1.84 2.30 -6.60
C ILE A 19 0.31 2.23 -6.47
N ALA A 20 -0.24 2.15 -5.25
CA ALA A 20 -1.68 2.06 -5.01
C ALA A 20 -2.45 3.29 -5.51
N LEU A 21 -1.97 4.50 -5.19
CA LEU A 21 -2.64 5.77 -5.48
C LEU A 21 -3.02 5.94 -6.96
N PRO A 22 -2.15 5.65 -7.95
CA PRO A 22 -2.52 5.68 -9.37
C PRO A 22 -3.21 4.40 -9.85
N LEU A 23 -2.84 3.22 -9.35
CA LEU A 23 -3.31 1.94 -9.88
C LEU A 23 -4.80 1.69 -9.59
N VAL A 24 -5.25 1.99 -8.37
CA VAL A 24 -6.65 1.78 -7.93
C VAL A 24 -7.64 2.65 -8.72
N PRO A 25 -7.51 3.99 -8.80
CA PRO A 25 -8.46 4.80 -9.57
C PRO A 25 -8.39 4.48 -11.07
N TYR A 26 -7.20 4.19 -11.62
CA TYR A 26 -7.08 3.81 -13.02
C TYR A 26 -7.83 2.51 -13.35
N THR A 27 -7.71 1.50 -12.50
CA THR A 27 -8.39 0.20 -12.69
C THR A 27 -9.90 0.33 -12.55
N ILE A 28 -10.38 1.12 -11.58
CA ILE A 28 -11.80 1.45 -11.41
C ILE A 28 -12.35 2.19 -12.63
N LEU A 29 -11.67 3.24 -13.11
CA LEU A 29 -12.10 3.99 -14.30
C LEU A 29 -12.10 3.12 -15.56
N LYS A 30 -11.10 2.24 -15.73
CA LYS A 30 -11.03 1.30 -16.85
C LYS A 30 -12.17 0.28 -16.79
N LEU A 31 -12.47 -0.25 -15.60
CA LEU A 31 -13.58 -1.17 -15.38
C LEU A 31 -14.92 -0.51 -15.72
N PHE A 32 -15.18 0.71 -15.23
CA PHE A 32 -16.38 1.47 -15.57
C PHE A 32 -16.47 1.77 -17.07
N ARG A 33 -15.37 2.14 -17.73
CA ARG A 33 -15.35 2.37 -19.19
C ARG A 33 -15.63 1.11 -19.98
N VAL A 34 -15.11 -0.05 -19.56
CA VAL A 34 -15.38 -1.34 -20.20
C VAL A 34 -16.83 -1.75 -19.99
N ALA A 35 -17.38 -1.58 -18.78
CA ALA A 35 -18.78 -1.83 -18.48
C ALA A 35 -19.72 -0.96 -19.34
N SER A 36 -19.45 0.34 -19.45
CA SER A 36 -20.25 1.26 -20.29
C SER A 36 -20.12 0.99 -21.79
N LYS A 37 -18.96 0.52 -22.28
CA LYS A 37 -18.78 0.14 -23.69
C LYS A 37 -19.55 -1.13 -24.05
N LYS A 38 -19.71 -2.07 -23.11
CA LYS A 38 -20.44 -3.33 -23.32
C LYS A 38 -21.93 -3.11 -23.60
N THR A 39 -22.50 -2.00 -23.16
CA THR A 39 -23.91 -1.63 -23.40
C THR A 39 -24.13 -0.95 -24.77
N LYS A 40 -23.08 -0.51 -25.47
CA LYS A 40 -23.19 0.17 -26.76
C LYS A 40 -23.21 -0.81 -27.94
N CYS A 41 -24.00 -1.87 -27.85
CA CYS A 41 -24.42 -2.64 -29.02
C CYS A 41 -25.72 -2.01 -29.52
N ILE A 42 -25.64 -1.30 -30.64
CA ILE A 42 -26.82 -0.88 -31.40
C ILE A 42 -27.43 -2.18 -31.95
N ASN A 43 -28.55 -2.62 -31.38
CA ASN A 43 -29.38 -3.64 -31.99
C ASN A 43 -30.06 -3.03 -33.23
N CYS A 44 -29.41 -3.06 -34.40
CA CYS A 44 -30.11 -2.89 -35.69
C CYS A 44 -30.52 -4.28 -36.17
N GLU A 45 -31.82 -4.49 -36.29
CA GLU A 45 -32.42 -5.71 -36.84
C GLU A 45 -32.76 -5.50 -38.33
N CYS A 46 -31.81 -4.94 -39.07
CA CYS A 46 -31.97 -4.56 -40.46
C CYS A 46 -31.19 -5.52 -41.38
N SER A 47 -31.82 -5.97 -42.47
CA SER A 47 -31.24 -6.91 -43.45
C SER A 47 -29.95 -6.39 -44.11
N ASP A 48 -29.78 -5.07 -44.18
CA ASP A 48 -28.58 -4.44 -44.75
C ASP A 48 -27.35 -4.52 -43.83
N CYS A 49 -27.54 -4.63 -42.50
CA CYS A 49 -26.42 -4.72 -41.55
C CYS A 49 -25.83 -6.14 -41.44
N SER A 50 -26.61 -7.19 -41.67
CA SER A 50 -26.13 -8.58 -41.54
C SER A 50 -25.21 -9.01 -42.69
N ARG A 51 -25.31 -8.36 -43.87
CA ARG A 51 -24.53 -8.70 -45.07
C ARG A 51 -23.15 -8.04 -45.15
N SER A 52 -22.86 -7.09 -44.27
CA SER A 52 -21.59 -6.35 -44.26
C SER A 52 -20.53 -7.05 -43.41
N GLU A 53 -19.62 -7.82 -44.02
CA GLU A 53 -18.44 -8.40 -43.34
C GLU A 53 -17.60 -7.36 -42.56
N LYS A 54 -17.73 -6.07 -42.91
CA LYS A 54 -17.04 -4.96 -42.26
C LYS A 54 -17.51 -4.75 -40.82
N TYR A 55 -18.78 -5.05 -40.50
CA TYR A 55 -19.33 -4.88 -39.16
C TYR A 55 -18.71 -5.89 -38.17
N ARG A 56 -18.67 -7.19 -38.53
CA ARG A 56 -18.06 -8.25 -37.71
C ARG A 56 -16.56 -8.04 -37.49
N LYS A 57 -15.83 -7.59 -38.52
CA LYS A 57 -14.40 -7.24 -38.39
C LYS A 57 -14.19 -6.02 -37.49
N SER A 58 -15.07 -5.01 -37.48
CA SER A 58 -14.92 -3.84 -36.61
C SER A 58 -15.22 -4.12 -35.13
N VAL A 59 -16.11 -5.07 -34.84
CA VAL A 59 -16.44 -5.53 -33.48
C VAL A 59 -15.29 -6.38 -32.92
N PHE A 60 -14.75 -7.30 -33.72
CA PHE A 60 -13.63 -8.16 -33.30
C PHE A 60 -12.29 -7.40 -33.25
N LYS A 61 -11.98 -6.57 -34.26
CA LYS A 61 -10.71 -5.81 -34.36
C LYS A 61 -10.58 -4.66 -33.34
N ARG A 62 -11.69 -4.23 -32.73
CA ARG A 62 -11.68 -3.25 -31.62
C ARG A 62 -11.31 -3.90 -30.28
N ASN A 63 -11.53 -5.20 -30.13
CA ASN A 63 -11.15 -5.96 -28.94
C ASN A 63 -9.71 -6.52 -29.01
N THR A 64 -9.10 -6.61 -30.18
CA THR A 64 -7.77 -7.24 -30.33
C THR A 64 -6.58 -6.28 -30.23
N SER A 65 -6.75 -4.96 -30.27
CA SER A 65 -5.59 -4.02 -30.30
C SER A 65 -5.29 -3.29 -28.98
N VAL A 66 -6.08 -3.51 -27.93
CA VAL A 66 -5.87 -2.91 -26.58
C VAL A 66 -5.15 -3.89 -25.63
N SER A 67 -5.01 -5.17 -26.03
CA SER A 67 -5.16 -6.25 -25.05
C SER A 67 -3.90 -7.01 -24.60
N THR A 68 -2.72 -6.88 -25.21
CA THR A 68 -1.61 -7.79 -24.81
C THR A 68 -0.61 -7.16 -23.84
N CYS A 69 -0.17 -5.91 -24.05
CA CYS A 69 0.87 -5.30 -23.20
C CYS A 69 0.25 -4.53 -22.01
N GLY A 70 -0.70 -3.62 -22.26
CA GLY A 70 -1.27 -2.75 -21.21
C GLY A 70 -2.20 -3.45 -20.20
N ASN A 71 -2.78 -4.60 -20.54
CA ASN A 71 -3.50 -5.43 -19.56
C ASN A 71 -2.52 -6.28 -18.75
N LEU A 72 -1.46 -6.79 -19.38
CA LEU A 72 -0.42 -7.58 -18.72
C LEU A 72 0.37 -6.73 -17.71
N THR A 73 0.70 -5.48 -18.04
CA THR A 73 1.37 -4.56 -17.10
C THR A 73 0.51 -4.26 -15.87
N LEU A 74 -0.82 -4.15 -16.03
CA LEU A 74 -1.72 -3.97 -14.88
C LEU A 74 -1.78 -5.21 -14.00
N VAL A 75 -1.87 -6.40 -14.61
CA VAL A 75 -1.84 -7.67 -13.86
C VAL A 75 -0.53 -7.80 -13.10
N LEU A 76 0.59 -7.48 -13.75
CA LEU A 76 1.92 -7.49 -13.14
C LEU A 76 2.00 -6.50 -11.97
N LEU A 77 1.49 -5.27 -12.13
CA LEU A 77 1.43 -4.27 -11.05
C LEU A 77 0.57 -4.75 -9.87
N TRP A 78 -0.55 -5.43 -10.11
CA TRP A 78 -1.36 -6.04 -9.05
C TRP A 78 -0.66 -7.19 -8.33
N ILE A 79 0.10 -8.02 -9.06
CA ILE A 79 0.93 -9.09 -8.47
C ILE A 79 2.02 -8.48 -7.59
N ILE A 80 2.73 -7.45 -8.07
CA ILE A 80 3.74 -6.72 -7.28
C ILE A 80 3.11 -6.12 -6.03
N MET A 81 1.94 -5.49 -6.15
CA MET A 81 1.19 -4.96 -5.01
C MET A 81 0.85 -6.03 -3.98
N ALA A 82 0.36 -7.20 -4.41
CA ALA A 82 0.04 -8.31 -3.51
C ALA A 82 1.27 -8.87 -2.79
N ILE A 83 2.40 -9.00 -3.50
CA ILE A 83 3.68 -9.45 -2.93
C ILE A 83 4.18 -8.44 -1.89
N LEU A 84 4.13 -7.13 -2.20
CA LEU A 84 4.51 -6.08 -1.26
C LEU A 84 3.66 -6.09 0.00
N VAL A 85 2.33 -6.27 -0.12
CA VAL A 85 1.43 -6.38 1.04
C VAL A 85 1.77 -7.61 1.89
N TYR A 86 2.03 -8.75 1.25
CA TYR A 86 2.44 -9.96 1.95
C TYR A 86 3.76 -9.75 2.70
N TYR A 87 4.74 -9.13 2.05
CA TYR A 87 6.03 -8.80 2.64
C TYR A 87 5.88 -7.85 3.84
N ILE A 88 5.12 -6.77 3.71
CA ILE A 88 4.85 -5.81 4.81
C ILE A 88 4.16 -6.52 5.98
N LYS A 89 3.16 -7.37 5.71
CA LYS A 89 2.48 -8.12 6.77
C LYS A 89 3.45 -9.02 7.53
N HIS A 90 4.37 -9.68 6.82
CA HIS A 90 5.37 -10.53 7.42
C HIS A 90 6.35 -9.73 8.29
N MET A 91 6.88 -8.62 7.78
CA MET A 91 7.86 -7.78 8.48
C MET A 91 7.28 -7.01 9.67
N ASN A 92 6.02 -6.59 9.60
CA ASN A 92 5.37 -5.84 10.67
C ASN A 92 5.11 -6.68 11.94
N SER A 93 5.30 -7.99 11.87
CA SER A 93 5.10 -8.88 13.03
C SER A 93 6.26 -8.83 14.03
N GLU A 94 7.43 -8.34 13.62
CA GLU A 94 8.64 -8.31 14.48
C GLU A 94 8.93 -6.91 15.05
N ILE A 95 8.26 -5.86 14.57
CA ILE A 95 8.45 -4.49 15.05
C ILE A 95 7.76 -4.35 16.41
N GLN A 96 8.52 -4.33 17.49
CA GLN A 96 7.98 -3.98 18.80
C GLN A 96 7.58 -2.51 18.80
N VAL A 97 6.32 -2.23 19.13
CA VAL A 97 5.83 -0.87 19.31
C VAL A 97 6.59 -0.24 20.47
N PHE A 98 7.34 0.83 20.19
CA PHE A 98 8.07 1.56 21.22
C PHE A 98 7.09 2.25 22.17
N GLU A 99 6.98 1.71 23.39
CA GLU A 99 6.10 2.21 24.46
C GLU A 99 6.92 3.02 25.49
N PRO A 100 7.09 4.35 25.32
CA PRO A 100 7.96 5.16 26.18
C PRO A 100 7.49 5.21 27.63
N PHE A 101 6.18 5.16 27.88
CA PHE A 101 5.63 5.15 29.24
C PHE A 101 6.00 3.88 30.00
N ASN A 102 6.07 2.73 29.32
CA ASN A 102 6.53 1.47 29.92
C ASN A 102 7.99 1.56 30.38
N ILE A 103 8.86 2.25 29.63
CA ILE A 103 10.27 2.47 30.02
C ILE A 103 10.34 3.28 31.33
N LEU A 104 9.44 4.24 31.51
CA LEU A 104 9.31 5.00 32.75
C LEU A 104 8.52 4.27 33.85
N GLY A 105 7.91 3.11 33.54
CA GLY A 105 7.02 2.37 34.44
C GLY A 105 5.72 3.12 34.77
N LEU A 106 5.22 3.91 33.82
CA LEU A 106 4.00 4.71 33.95
C LEU A 106 2.91 4.19 33.01
N GLU A 107 1.66 4.44 33.37
CA GLU A 107 0.52 4.17 32.47
C GLU A 107 0.44 5.23 31.35
N PRO A 108 -0.08 4.85 30.16
CA PRO A 108 -0.38 5.80 29.10
C PRO A 108 -1.32 6.90 29.60
N GLY A 109 -0.95 8.17 29.39
CA GLY A 109 -1.74 9.30 29.87
C GLY A 109 -1.40 9.77 31.30
N ALA A 110 -0.29 9.28 31.89
CA ALA A 110 0.22 9.84 33.13
C ALA A 110 0.50 11.36 33.02
N SER A 111 0.17 12.12 34.06
CA SER A 111 0.41 13.57 34.10
C SER A 111 1.90 13.93 34.01
N ASP A 112 2.22 15.06 33.38
CA ASP A 112 3.60 15.57 33.22
C ASP A 112 4.44 15.57 34.51
N SER A 113 3.81 15.84 35.66
CA SER A 113 4.49 15.81 36.96
C SER A 113 5.02 14.41 37.32
N LYS A 114 4.26 13.35 37.00
CA LYS A 114 4.66 11.94 37.18
C LYS A 114 5.76 11.55 36.21
N ILE A 115 5.66 11.98 34.94
CA ILE A 115 6.68 11.74 33.91
C ILE A 115 8.03 12.34 34.36
N LYS A 116 8.04 13.62 34.74
CA LYS A 116 9.25 14.31 35.22
C LYS A 116 9.85 13.63 36.45
N LYS A 117 9.01 13.20 37.39
CA LYS A 117 9.45 12.52 38.62
C LYS A 117 10.07 11.15 38.31
N ALA A 118 9.43 10.35 37.47
CA ALA A 118 9.93 9.04 37.07
C ALA A 118 11.26 9.16 36.29
N TYR A 119 11.34 10.09 35.34
CA TYR A 119 12.56 10.38 34.60
C TYR A 119 13.72 10.76 35.53
N ARG A 120 13.51 11.70 36.46
CA ARG A 120 14.56 12.14 37.40
C ARG A 120 15.04 10.99 38.29
N ARG A 121 14.16 10.06 38.66
CA ARG A 121 14.53 8.87 39.45
C ARG A 121 15.44 7.94 38.65
N LEU A 122 15.06 7.62 37.41
CA LEU A 122 15.84 6.77 36.51
C LEU A 122 17.19 7.40 36.15
N SER A 123 17.22 8.71 35.89
CA SER A 123 18.46 9.41 35.54
C SER A 123 19.50 9.39 36.68
N ILE A 124 19.07 9.42 37.93
CA ILE A 124 19.97 9.31 39.10
C ILE A 124 20.46 7.87 39.26
N GLN A 125 19.58 6.89 39.02
CA GLN A 125 19.91 5.47 39.14
C GLN A 125 20.94 5.03 38.09
N TYR A 126 20.77 5.46 36.85
CA TYR A 126 21.65 5.13 35.72
C TYR A 126 22.66 6.24 35.41
N HIS A 127 22.97 7.10 36.39
CA HIS A 127 23.94 8.17 36.18
C HIS A 127 25.35 7.57 35.98
N PRO A 128 26.11 7.97 34.94
CA PRO A 128 27.42 7.38 34.64
C PRO A 128 28.43 7.54 35.79
N ASP A 129 28.39 8.64 36.56
CA ASP A 129 29.23 8.79 37.77
C ASP A 129 28.99 7.72 38.84
N LYS A 130 27.76 7.20 38.94
CA LYS A 130 27.37 6.22 39.97
C LYS A 130 27.47 4.78 39.48
N ASN A 131 27.42 4.58 38.16
CA ASN A 131 27.56 3.28 37.52
C ASN A 131 28.66 3.35 36.44
N PRO A 132 29.94 3.54 36.83
CA PRO A 132 31.05 3.48 35.90
C PRO A 132 31.26 2.01 35.53
N ASP A 133 30.51 1.51 34.56
CA ASP A 133 30.75 0.19 34.01
C ASP A 133 32.16 0.19 33.36
N PRO A 134 33.01 -0.82 33.62
CA PRO A 134 34.23 -0.98 32.88
C PRO A 134 33.85 -1.35 31.44
N ILE A 135 34.20 -0.47 30.50
CA ILE A 135 34.25 -0.78 29.07
C ILE A 135 35.19 -1.99 28.86
#